data_AF-A0A820PAF6-F1
#
_entry.id   AF-A0A820PAF6-F1
#
_cell.length_a   1.000
_cell.length_b   1.000
_cell.length_c   1.000
_cell.angle_alpha   90.00
_cell.angle_beta   90.00
_cell.angle_gamma   90.00
#
_symmetry.space_group_name_H-M   'P 1'
#
loop_
_entity.id
_entity.type
_entity.pdbx_description
1 polymer ?
#
loop_
_entity_poly.entity_id
_entity_poly.type
_entity_poly.pdbx_seq_one_letter_code
_entity_poly.pdbx_strand_id
1 'polypeptide(L)'
;MNEDLICLRAIRDVNIPKFLQDDLKLFTGIVSDLFPKIKEEPIDYKILEEGLRHACKQLNIKDVPGFLLKCIQLFETTIVRH
;
A
#
# COMPACT_ATOMS: atom_id res chain seq x y z
N MET A 1 -17.80 -2.00 12.49
CA MET A 1 -17.01 -1.76 11.25
C MET A 1 -18.01 -1.27 10.22
N ASN A 2 -17.80 -0.09 9.61
CA ASN A 2 -18.81 0.53 8.73
C ASN A 2 -18.77 -0.13 7.34
N GLU A 3 -19.93 -0.46 6.76
CA GLU A 3 -20.02 -1.22 5.49
C GLU A 3 -19.36 -0.47 4.32
N ASP A 4 -19.48 0.85 4.30
CA ASP A 4 -18.81 1.75 3.35
C ASP A 4 -17.27 1.62 3.41
N LEU A 5 -16.71 1.42 4.61
CA LEU A 5 -15.27 1.25 4.81
C LEU A 5 -14.79 -0.11 4.30
N ILE A 6 -15.63 -1.15 4.42
CA ILE A 6 -15.34 -2.49 3.91
C ILE A 6 -15.37 -2.47 2.38
N CYS A 7 -16.40 -1.86 1.77
CA CYS A 7 -16.49 -1.69 0.32
C CYS A 7 -15.31 -0.89 -0.23
N LEU A 8 -14.92 0.20 0.43
CA LEU A 8 -13.77 1.00 0.00
C LEU A 8 -12.47 0.18 0.02
N ARG A 9 -12.21 -0.56 1.10
CA ARG A 9 -11.04 -1.43 1.22
C ARG A 9 -11.02 -2.49 0.11
N ALA A 10 -12.15 -3.14 -0.15
CA ALA A 10 -12.24 -4.16 -1.20
C ALA A 10 -11.96 -3.60 -2.61
N ILE A 11 -12.54 -2.44 -2.96
CA ILE A 11 -12.29 -1.78 -4.25
C ILE A 11 -10.81 -1.41 -4.38
N ARG A 12 -10.22 -0.90 -3.31
CA ARG A 12 -8.82 -0.46 -3.28
C ARG A 12 -7.86 -1.64 -3.43
N ASP A 13 -8.04 -2.70 -2.66
CA ASP A 13 -7.12 -3.85 -2.62
C ASP A 13 -7.12 -4.60 -3.98
N VAL A 14 -8.23 -4.59 -4.70
CA VAL A 14 -8.34 -5.16 -6.05
C VAL A 14 -7.68 -4.28 -7.12
N ASN A 15 -7.59 -2.96 -6.92
CA ASN A 15 -7.25 -1.99 -7.97
C ASN A 15 -5.89 -1.30 -7.81
N ILE A 16 -5.44 -0.98 -6.57
CA ILE A 16 -4.10 -0.41 -6.30
C ILE A 16 -2.97 -1.19 -7.00
N PRO A 17 -2.89 -2.53 -6.92
CA PRO A 17 -1.78 -3.25 -7.53
C PRO A 17 -1.82 -3.30 -9.07
N LYS A 18 -2.89 -2.81 -9.71
CA LYS A 18 -3.04 -2.71 -11.17
C LYS A 18 -2.72 -1.32 -11.71
N PHE A 19 -2.57 -0.33 -10.84
CA PHE A 19 -2.43 1.07 -11.21
C PHE A 19 -0.98 1.51 -11.30
N LEU A 20 -0.67 2.32 -12.32
CA LEU A 20 0.56 3.09 -12.40
C LEU A 20 0.51 4.25 -11.38
N GLN A 21 1.64 4.91 -11.12
CA GLN A 21 1.70 6.01 -10.15
C GLN A 21 0.73 7.15 -10.48
N ASP A 22 0.49 7.42 -11.77
CA ASP A 22 -0.45 8.45 -12.21
C ASP A 22 -1.91 8.00 -12.03
N ASP A 23 -2.19 6.72 -12.25
CA ASP A 23 -3.51 6.12 -12.03
C ASP A 23 -3.88 6.11 -10.53
N LEU A 24 -2.89 5.95 -9.64
CA LEU A 24 -3.10 6.01 -8.19
C LEU A 24 -3.58 7.39 -7.74
N LYS A 25 -3.01 8.48 -8.30
CA LYS A 25 -3.45 9.85 -7.97
C LYS A 25 -4.89 10.10 -8.40
N LEU A 26 -5.25 9.66 -9.61
CA LEU A 26 -6.62 9.72 -10.13
C LEU A 26 -7.58 8.90 -9.27
N PHE A 27 -7.19 7.68 -8.91
CA PHE A 27 -7.99 6.80 -8.07
C PHE A 27 -8.23 7.37 -6.67
N THR A 28 -7.21 7.94 -6.03
CA THR A 28 -7.35 8.62 -4.73
C THR A 28 -8.31 9.81 -4.83
N GLY A 29 -8.30 10.56 -5.94
CA GLY A 29 -9.26 11.63 -6.19
C GLY A 29 -10.70 11.12 -6.29
N ILE A 30 -10.94 10.10 -7.12
CA ILE A 30 -12.27 9.49 -7.28
C ILE A 30 -12.79 8.89 -5.96
N VAL A 31 -11.93 8.22 -5.21
CA VAL A 31 -12.25 7.66 -3.90
C VAL A 31 -12.62 8.74 -2.89
N SER A 32 -11.88 9.85 -2.86
CA SER A 32 -12.15 10.97 -1.97
C SER A 32 -13.48 11.65 -2.26
N ASP A 33 -13.89 11.71 -3.54
CA ASP A 33 -15.19 12.24 -3.94
C ASP A 33 -16.35 11.29 -3.57
N LEU A 34 -16.14 9.97 -3.69
CA LEU A 34 -17.15 8.96 -3.36
C LEU A 34 -17.30 8.72 -1.85
N PHE A 35 -16.22 8.86 -1.08
CA PHE A 35 -16.20 8.58 0.37
C PHE A 35 -15.55 9.71 1.19
N PRO A 36 -16.13 10.92 1.20
CA PRO A 36 -15.50 12.13 1.78
C PRO A 36 -15.32 12.10 3.30
N LYS A 37 -16.03 11.21 4.01
CA LYS A 37 -15.93 11.05 5.48
C LYS A 37 -14.98 9.94 5.91
N ILE A 38 -14.40 9.20 4.97
CA ILE A 38 -13.48 8.12 5.27
C ILE A 38 -12.06 8.69 5.20
N LYS A 39 -11.48 9.00 6.36
CA LYS A 39 -10.04 9.23 6.45
C LYS A 39 -9.36 7.87 6.50
N GLU A 40 -8.55 7.59 5.50
CA GLU A 40 -7.65 6.45 5.52
C GLU A 40 -6.67 6.59 6.67
N GLU A 41 -6.59 5.57 7.52
CA GLU A 41 -5.45 5.42 8.41
C GLU A 41 -4.32 4.76 7.63
N PRO A 42 -3.13 5.39 7.57
CA PRO A 42 -1.97 4.76 6.96
C PRO A 42 -1.64 3.49 7.73
N ILE A 43 -1.47 2.38 7.00
CA ILE A 43 -1.05 1.11 7.61
C ILE A 43 0.40 1.28 8.06
N ASP A 44 0.66 1.01 9.34
CA ASP A 44 2.01 1.12 9.89
C ASP A 44 2.83 -0.14 9.55
N TYR A 45 3.72 0.00 8.56
CA TYR A 45 4.65 -1.06 8.14
C TYR A 45 6.03 -0.96 8.81
N LYS A 46 6.21 -0.22 9.91
CA LYS A 46 7.52 -0.03 10.57
C LYS A 46 8.30 -1.33 10.79
N ILE A 47 7.64 -2.36 11.32
CA ILE A 47 8.29 -3.66 11.60
C ILE A 47 8.83 -4.30 10.31
N LEU A 48 8.04 -4.23 9.22
CA LEU A 48 8.44 -4.74 7.92
C LEU A 48 9.58 -3.91 7.33
N GLU A 49 9.52 -2.58 7.46
CA GLU A 49 10.58 -1.69 6.99
C GLU A 49 11.90 -1.93 7.73
N GLU A 50 11.85 -2.07 9.06
CA GLU A 50 13.03 -2.40 9.89
C GLU A 50 13.64 -3.74 9.48
N GLY A 51 12.80 -4.76 9.25
CA GLY A 51 13.23 -6.07 8.75
C GLY A 51 13.87 -5.99 7.37
N LEU A 52 13.28 -5.23 6.44
CA LEU A 52 13.83 -5.01 5.10
C LEU A 52 15.18 -4.29 5.15
N ARG A 53 15.33 -3.26 5.98
CA ARG A 53 16.61 -2.56 6.16
C ARG A 53 17.67 -3.46 6.76
N HIS A 54 17.29 -4.32 7.72
CA HIS A 54 18.21 -5.30 8.29
C HIS A 54 18.67 -6.32 7.24
N ALA A 55 17.74 -6.86 6.44
CA ALA A 55 18.06 -7.76 5.34
C ALA A 55 18.95 -7.10 4.29
N CYS A 56 18.70 -5.84 3.93
CA CYS A 56 19.54 -5.07 3.02
C CYS A 56 20.99 -4.97 3.52
N LYS A 57 21.17 -4.70 4.82
CA LYS A 57 22.49 -4.66 5.47
C LYS A 57 23.20 -6.01 5.42
N GLN A 58 22.49 -7.12 5.68
CA GLN A 58 23.08 -8.46 5.61
C GLN A 58 23.50 -8.85 4.19
N LEU A 59 22.69 -8.47 3.20
CA LEU A 59 22.94 -8.76 1.77
C LEU A 59 23.89 -7.77 1.11
N ASN A 60 24.38 -6.77 1.86
CA ASN A 60 25.29 -5.73 1.37
C ASN A 60 24.72 -4.93 0.17
N ILE A 61 23.40 -4.71 0.18
CA ILE A 61 22.66 -3.93 -0.82
C ILE A 61 22.20 -2.59 -0.24
N LYS A 62 22.04 -1.57 -1.10
CA LYS A 62 21.56 -0.26 -0.67
C LYS A 62 20.05 -0.27 -0.42
N ASP A 63 19.64 0.20 0.75
CA ASP A 63 18.25 0.37 1.17
C ASP A 63 17.63 1.66 0.60
N VAL A 64 17.56 1.75 -0.73
CA VAL A 64 16.99 2.91 -1.43
C VAL A 64 15.49 3.02 -1.12
N PRO A 65 14.94 4.22 -0.84
CA PRO A 65 13.51 4.37 -0.48
C PRO A 65 12.54 3.76 -1.50
N GLY A 66 12.82 3.88 -2.80
CA GLY A 66 12.01 3.27 -3.85
C GLY A 66 12.02 1.73 -3.85
N PHE A 67 13.13 1.12 -3.45
CA PHE A 67 13.25 -0.34 -3.30
C PHE A 67 12.41 -0.82 -2.12
N LEU A 68 12.55 -0.18 -0.96
CA LEU A 68 11.76 -0.49 0.24
C LEU A 68 10.25 -0.37 -0.03
N LEU A 69 9.84 0.71 -0.71
CA LEU A 69 8.44 0.90 -1.13
C LEU A 69 7.93 -0.24 -2.01
N LYS A 70 8.75 -0.72 -2.96
CA LYS A 70 8.38 -1.84 -3.84
C LYS A 70 8.26 -3.16 -3.09
N CYS A 71 9.12 -3.41 -2.09
CA CYS A 71 9.00 -4.58 -1.22
C CYS A 71 7.70 -4.57 -0.41
N ILE A 72 7.31 -3.40 0.12
CA ILE A 72 6.03 -3.25 0.85
C ILE A 72 4.84 -3.47 -0.09
N GLN A 73 4.84 -2.86 -1.27
CA GLN A 73 3.79 -3.06 -2.29
C GLN A 73 3.66 -4.53 -2.71
N LEU A 74 4.79 -5.24 -2.85
CA LEU A 74 4.79 -6.66 -3.15
C LEU A 74 4.16 -7.48 -2.01
N PHE A 75 4.49 -7.14 -0.75
CA PHE A 75 3.90 -7.77 0.43
C PHE A 75 2.39 -7.56 0.49
N GLU A 76 1.91 -6.33 0.31
CA GLU A 76 0.48 -6.01 0.24
C GLU A 76 -0.23 -6.83 -0.85
N THR A 77 0.36 -6.88 -2.04
CA THR A 77 -0.17 -7.66 -3.16
C THR A 77 -0.25 -9.16 -2.85
N THR A 78 0.72 -9.68 -2.08
CA THR A 78 0.78 -11.09 -1.70
C THR A 78 -0.31 -11.44 -0.68
N ILE A 79 -0.54 -10.59 0.32
CA ILE A 79 -1.59 -10.79 1.34
C ILE A 79 -3.00 -10.73 0.75
N VAL A 80 -3.22 -9.91 -0.29
CA VAL A 80 -4.54 -9.76 -0.91
C VAL A 80 -4.90 -10.91 -1.86
N ARG A 81 -3.90 -11.57 -2.49
CA ARG A 81 -4.13 -12.56 -3.55
C ARG A 81 -3.95 -14.03 -3.15
N HIS A 82 -3.40 -14.32 -1.97
CA HIS A 82 -3.21 -15.68 -1.44
C HIS A 82 -4.05 -15.92 -0.20
#